data_AF-G2X5B1-F1
#
_entry.id   AF-G2X5B1-F1
#
_cell.length_a   1.000
_cell.length_b   1.000
_cell.length_c   1.000
_cell.angle_alpha   90.00
_cell.angle_beta   90.00
_cell.angle_gamma   90.00
#
_symmetry.space_group_name_H-M   'P 1'
#
loop_
_entity.id
_entity.type
_entity.pdbx_description
1 polymer ?
#
loop_
_entity_poly.entity_id
_entity_poly.type
_entity_poly.pdbx_seq_one_letter_code
_entity_poly.pdbx_strand_id
1 'polypeptide(L)'
;MQFKALIVSLLAVAAQAAPASPNEERSAIEKRATTCGSTYYTTAQVNAAANAACQHVRAGTQAGSSNYPHRYNNYEGFNFKASGPWQEFPLRSSGVYTGGEPRCPPPPPPPHPRICKKNKGT
;
A
#
# COMPACT_ATOMS: atom_id res chain seq x y z
N MET A 1 -21.76 7.35 -71.44
CA MET A 1 -21.00 6.82 -70.29
C MET A 1 -19.91 7.83 -69.93
N GLN A 2 -20.15 8.70 -68.95
CA GLN A 2 -19.10 9.54 -68.34
C GLN A 2 -19.37 9.58 -66.83
N PHE A 3 -18.39 9.10 -66.07
CA PHE A 3 -18.38 9.01 -64.62
C PHE A 3 -18.36 10.40 -63.98
N LYS A 4 -19.25 10.65 -63.02
CA LYS A 4 -19.03 11.66 -61.97
C LYS A 4 -19.29 11.03 -60.62
N ALA A 5 -18.22 10.46 -60.07
CA ALA A 5 -18.12 10.17 -58.65
C ALA A 5 -18.03 11.50 -57.90
N LEU A 6 -18.93 11.73 -56.95
CA LEU A 6 -18.71 12.71 -55.87
C LEU A 6 -19.07 12.04 -54.55
N ILE A 7 -18.01 11.62 -53.89
CA ILE A 7 -17.94 11.01 -52.57
C ILE A 7 -18.19 12.13 -51.56
N VAL A 8 -19.24 12.02 -50.74
CA VAL A 8 -19.46 12.94 -49.61
C VAL A 8 -19.02 12.24 -48.32
N SER A 9 -17.94 12.78 -47.76
CA SER A 9 -17.21 12.40 -46.55
C SER A 9 -18.04 11.84 -45.39
N LEU A 10 -17.62 10.68 -44.89
CA LEU A 10 -17.78 10.30 -43.49
C LEU A 10 -16.84 11.15 -42.64
N LEU A 11 -17.37 12.04 -41.79
CA LEU A 11 -16.61 12.57 -40.66
C LEU A 11 -16.59 11.51 -39.55
N ALA A 12 -15.57 10.65 -39.56
CA ALA A 12 -15.23 9.86 -38.39
C ALA A 12 -14.59 10.78 -37.34
N VAL A 13 -15.32 11.12 -36.28
CA VAL A 13 -14.75 11.69 -35.06
C VAL A 13 -13.85 10.62 -34.45
N ALA A 14 -12.55 10.71 -34.73
CA ALA A 14 -11.56 9.97 -33.96
C ALA A 14 -11.53 10.58 -32.56
N ALA A 15 -12.13 9.91 -31.59
CA ALA A 15 -11.83 10.16 -30.19
C ALA A 15 -10.35 9.83 -29.98
N GLN A 16 -9.51 10.84 -29.77
CA GLN A 16 -8.15 10.63 -29.31
C GLN A 16 -8.24 10.05 -27.88
N ALA A 17 -8.17 8.72 -27.77
CA ALA A 17 -7.72 8.10 -26.54
C ALA A 17 -6.27 8.54 -26.34
N ALA A 18 -6.04 9.41 -25.37
CA ALA A 18 -4.69 9.78 -24.98
C ALA A 18 -3.94 8.49 -24.62
N PRO A 19 -2.74 8.23 -25.18
CA PRO A 19 -1.93 7.12 -24.73
C PRO A 19 -1.56 7.39 -23.27
N ALA A 20 -1.99 6.53 -22.35
CA ALA A 20 -1.35 6.43 -21.05
C ALA A 20 0.13 6.16 -21.33
N SER A 21 0.98 7.12 -20.98
CA SER A 21 2.41 7.06 -21.28
C SER A 21 3.01 5.78 -20.68
N PRO A 22 3.78 4.99 -21.45
CA PRO A 22 4.40 3.76 -20.98
C PRO A 22 5.67 4.06 -20.17
N ASN A 23 5.59 4.97 -19.20
CA ASN A 23 6.70 5.34 -18.31
C ASN A 23 6.44 5.06 -16.82
N GLU A 24 5.41 4.30 -16.47
CA GLU A 24 5.39 3.58 -15.19
C GLU A 24 5.93 2.16 -15.39
N GLU A 25 7.20 2.02 -15.80
CA GLU A 25 7.97 0.83 -15.43
C GLU A 25 8.33 0.94 -13.93
N ARG A 26 7.30 1.04 -13.08
CA ARG A 26 7.46 0.72 -11.68
C ARG A 26 7.61 -0.78 -11.66
N SER A 27 8.86 -1.25 -11.71
CA SER A 27 9.24 -2.66 -11.50
C SER A 27 8.22 -3.27 -10.55
N ALA A 28 7.39 -4.16 -11.08
CA ALA A 28 6.29 -4.76 -10.33
C ALA A 28 6.92 -5.69 -9.31
N ILE A 29 7.43 -5.11 -8.21
CA ILE A 29 7.86 -5.88 -7.05
C ILE A 29 6.63 -6.65 -6.64
N GLU A 30 6.67 -7.95 -6.92
CA GLU A 30 5.57 -8.83 -6.65
C GLU A 30 5.38 -8.88 -5.13
N LYS A 31 4.36 -8.16 -4.67
CA LYS A 31 3.91 -8.20 -3.29
C LYS A 31 3.27 -9.56 -3.07
N ARG A 32 3.72 -10.28 -2.04
CA ARG A 32 3.24 -11.62 -1.68
C ARG A 32 2.62 -11.59 -0.29
N ALA A 33 1.83 -12.60 0.02
CA ALA A 33 1.39 -12.89 1.37
C ALA A 33 2.61 -13.01 2.31
N THR A 34 2.44 -12.60 3.55
CA THR A 34 3.52 -12.60 4.54
C THR A 34 3.00 -12.92 5.93
N THR A 35 3.89 -13.34 6.81
CA THR A 35 3.59 -13.57 8.22
C THR A 35 4.43 -12.61 9.07
N CYS A 36 3.77 -11.78 9.87
CA CYS A 36 4.43 -10.89 10.82
C CYS A 36 4.13 -11.37 12.24
N GLY A 37 5.13 -11.92 12.94
CA GLY A 37 4.92 -12.60 14.21
C GLY A 37 4.03 -13.84 14.04
N SER A 38 2.88 -13.86 14.70
CA SER A 38 1.86 -14.92 14.57
C SER A 38 0.71 -14.56 13.61
N THR A 39 0.76 -13.38 12.96
CA THR A 39 -0.32 -12.90 12.10
C THR A 39 0.01 -13.15 10.63
N TYR A 40 -0.85 -13.91 9.94
CA TYR A 40 -0.78 -14.11 8.50
C TYR A 40 -1.55 -13.00 7.75
N TYR A 41 -0.93 -12.48 6.71
CA TYR A 41 -1.51 -11.48 5.81
C TYR A 41 -1.53 -12.00 4.38
N THR A 42 -2.70 -11.96 3.76
CA THR A 42 -2.87 -12.31 2.35
C THR A 42 -2.20 -11.28 1.44
N THR A 43 -1.87 -11.71 0.22
CA THR A 43 -1.40 -10.79 -0.84
C THR A 43 -2.35 -9.61 -1.05
N ALA A 44 -3.67 -9.83 -0.93
CA ALA A 44 -4.68 -8.78 -1.05
C ALA A 44 -4.54 -7.71 0.04
N GLN A 45 -4.32 -8.11 1.30
CA GLN A 45 -4.12 -7.18 2.40
C GLN A 45 -2.82 -6.37 2.24
N VAL A 46 -1.73 -7.03 1.84
CA VAL A 46 -0.45 -6.35 1.55
C VAL A 46 -0.62 -5.34 0.42
N ASN A 47 -1.32 -5.71 -0.65
CA ASN A 47 -1.61 -4.81 -1.76
C ASN A 47 -2.49 -3.63 -1.35
N ALA A 48 -3.55 -3.87 -0.59
CA ALA A 48 -4.44 -2.82 -0.13
C ALA A 48 -3.70 -1.77 0.72
N ALA A 49 -2.86 -2.21 1.66
CA ALA A 49 -2.05 -1.31 2.47
C ALA A 49 -1.02 -0.53 1.63
N ALA A 50 -0.30 -1.19 0.73
CA ALA A 50 0.67 -0.53 -0.15
C ALA A 50 0.01 0.49 -1.10
N ASN A 51 -1.20 0.21 -1.58
CA ASN A 51 -1.96 1.11 -2.44
C ASN A 51 -2.45 2.34 -1.66
N ALA A 52 -2.97 2.16 -0.44
CA ALA A 52 -3.37 3.26 0.43
C ALA A 52 -2.18 4.16 0.80
N ALA A 53 -1.04 3.57 1.15
CA ALA A 53 0.20 4.30 1.38
C ALA A 53 0.59 5.13 0.14
N CYS A 54 0.54 4.53 -1.05
CA CYS A 54 0.87 5.22 -2.29
C CYS A 54 -0.10 6.38 -2.60
N GLN A 55 -1.39 6.24 -2.29
CA GLN A 55 -2.37 7.31 -2.43
C GLN A 55 -2.06 8.49 -1.51
N HIS A 56 -1.80 8.22 -0.23
CA HIS A 56 -1.44 9.26 0.73
C HIS A 56 -0.13 9.98 0.40
N VAL A 57 0.92 9.24 0.01
CA VAL A 57 2.20 9.81 -0.43
C VAL A 57 2.01 10.72 -1.65
N ARG A 58 1.28 10.26 -2.66
CA ARG A 58 1.00 11.06 -3.87
C ARG A 58 0.17 12.30 -3.57
N ALA A 59 -0.74 12.22 -2.59
CA ALA A 59 -1.58 13.34 -2.17
C ALA A 59 -0.90 14.27 -1.15
N GLY A 60 0.25 13.91 -0.58
CA GLY A 60 0.86 14.65 0.52
C GLY A 60 0.00 14.67 1.79
N THR A 61 -0.79 13.62 2.04
CA THR A 61 -1.70 13.50 3.18
C THR A 61 -1.31 12.35 4.11
N GLN A 62 -1.96 12.29 5.27
CA GLN A 62 -1.82 11.19 6.22
C GLN A 62 -3.18 10.53 6.48
N ALA A 63 -3.16 9.28 6.95
CA ALA A 63 -4.36 8.53 7.29
C ALA A 63 -4.94 9.03 8.61
N GLY A 64 -6.10 9.68 8.54
CA GLY A 64 -6.76 10.27 9.72
C GLY A 64 -5.88 11.31 10.41
N SER A 65 -5.85 11.27 11.74
CA SER A 65 -4.98 12.12 12.57
C SER A 65 -3.61 11.49 12.89
N SER A 66 -3.21 10.47 12.13
CA SER A 66 -1.93 9.78 12.33
C SER A 66 -0.78 10.48 11.61
N ASN A 67 0.44 9.97 11.82
CA ASN A 67 1.62 10.40 11.09
C ASN A 67 1.97 9.50 9.90
N TYR A 68 1.07 8.61 9.47
CA TYR A 68 1.32 7.67 8.38
C TYR A 68 0.66 8.09 7.07
N PRO A 69 1.31 7.86 5.91
CA PRO A 69 2.67 7.35 5.76
C PRO A 69 3.73 8.37 6.15
N HIS A 70 4.91 7.89 6.54
CA HIS A 70 6.09 8.73 6.74
C HIS A 70 7.36 8.03 6.27
N ARG A 71 8.46 8.78 6.22
CA ARG A 71 9.77 8.29 5.77
C ARG A 71 10.24 7.13 6.65
N TYR A 72 10.63 6.05 6.01
CA TYR A 72 11.34 4.93 6.61
C TYR A 72 12.84 5.03 6.28
N ASN A 73 13.69 5.08 7.30
CA ASN A 73 15.13 5.34 7.14
C ASN A 73 15.99 4.08 7.01
N ASN A 74 15.43 2.88 7.24
CA ASN A 74 16.15 1.61 7.17
C ASN A 74 17.44 1.55 8.01
N TYR A 75 17.37 1.98 9.28
CA TYR A 75 18.52 1.89 10.19
C TYR A 75 18.88 0.44 10.54
N GLU A 76 17.94 -0.49 10.35
CA GLU A 76 18.12 -1.93 10.51
C GLU A 76 18.94 -2.57 9.37
N GLY A 77 19.10 -1.87 8.24
CA GLY A 77 19.90 -2.35 7.12
C GLY A 77 19.24 -3.45 6.29
N PHE A 78 17.90 -3.45 6.17
CA PHE A 78 17.21 -4.38 5.26
C PHE A 78 17.60 -4.14 3.80
N ASN A 79 17.76 -5.23 3.06
CA ASN A 79 18.06 -5.16 1.64
C ASN A 79 16.75 -5.15 0.83
N PHE A 80 16.33 -3.98 0.37
CA PHE A 80 15.15 -3.84 -0.47
C PHE A 80 15.50 -3.88 -1.96
N LYS A 81 14.63 -4.52 -2.73
CA LYS A 81 14.72 -4.53 -4.21
C LYS A 81 14.44 -3.15 -4.83
N ALA A 82 13.76 -2.26 -4.11
CA ALA A 82 13.48 -0.89 -4.54
C ALA A 82 14.48 0.09 -3.93
N SER A 83 14.93 1.06 -4.74
CA SER A 83 15.65 2.23 -4.24
C SER A 83 14.77 3.13 -3.37
N GLY A 84 15.37 3.74 -2.35
CA GLY A 84 14.70 4.73 -1.51
C GLY A 84 14.57 6.11 -2.21
N PRO A 85 13.96 7.10 -1.53
CA PRO A 85 13.48 7.05 -0.14
C PRO A 85 12.24 6.17 0.04
N TRP A 86 12.16 5.44 1.16
CA TRP A 86 11.03 4.57 1.47
C TRP A 86 10.02 5.24 2.37
N GLN A 87 8.79 4.74 2.33
CA GLN A 87 7.67 5.18 3.18
C GLN A 87 7.13 3.97 3.93
N GLU A 88 6.82 4.12 5.20
CA GLU A 88 6.16 3.09 6.01
C GLU A 88 4.67 3.40 6.20
N PHE A 89 3.85 2.35 6.30
CA PHE A 89 2.41 2.44 6.49
C PHE A 89 1.88 1.17 7.20
N PRO A 90 0.94 1.27 8.16
CA PRO A 90 0.49 0.10 8.92
C PRO A 90 -0.23 -0.96 8.08
N LEU A 91 0.10 -2.23 8.33
CA LEU A 91 -0.58 -3.40 7.79
C LEU A 91 -1.46 -4.04 8.86
N ARG A 92 -2.78 -4.13 8.62
CA ARG A 92 -3.75 -4.66 9.60
C ARG A 92 -4.55 -5.82 9.04
N SER A 93 -4.87 -6.78 9.91
CA SER A 93 -5.75 -7.90 9.57
C SER A 93 -7.18 -7.44 9.33
N SER A 94 -7.60 -6.37 10.03
CA SER A 94 -8.93 -5.77 9.98
C SER A 94 -9.17 -4.79 8.82
N GLY A 95 -8.32 -4.79 7.77
CA GLY A 95 -8.46 -3.90 6.61
C GLY A 95 -7.43 -2.76 6.53
N VAL A 96 -7.66 -1.82 5.62
CA VAL A 96 -6.76 -0.67 5.42
C VAL A 96 -6.77 0.23 6.65
N TYR A 97 -5.59 0.71 7.05
CA TYR A 97 -5.44 1.63 8.16
C TYR A 97 -5.98 3.03 7.79
N THR A 98 -6.86 3.58 8.63
CA THR A 98 -7.53 4.87 8.42
C THR A 98 -7.21 5.91 9.50
N GLY A 99 -6.26 5.61 10.41
CA GLY A 99 -5.89 6.46 11.55
C GLY A 99 -6.03 5.77 12.92
N GLY A 100 -5.62 6.47 13.98
CA GLY A 100 -5.54 5.96 15.36
C GLY A 100 -4.21 5.26 15.69
N GLU A 101 -3.96 4.79 16.91
CA GLU A 101 -2.69 4.10 17.20
C GLU A 101 -2.56 2.79 16.42
N PRO A 102 -1.45 2.54 15.69
CA PRO A 102 -1.17 1.25 15.10
C PRO A 102 -0.98 0.22 16.22
N ARG A 103 -1.93 -0.70 16.39
CA ARG A 103 -1.79 -1.79 17.37
C ARG A 103 -0.92 -2.90 16.77
N CYS A 104 0.30 -3.06 17.27
CA CYS A 104 1.00 -4.34 17.15
C CYS A 104 0.30 -5.35 18.07
N PRO A 105 -0.12 -6.54 17.60
CA PRO A 105 -0.59 -7.58 18.52
C PRO A 105 0.53 -7.86 19.55
N PRO A 106 0.22 -7.92 20.85
CA PRO A 106 1.23 -8.30 21.84
C PRO A 106 1.79 -9.68 21.47
N PRO A 107 3.09 -9.95 21.72
CA PRO A 107 3.64 -11.28 21.52
C PRO A 107 2.81 -12.30 22.31
N PRO A 108 2.65 -13.55 21.80
CA PRO A 108 1.94 -14.58 22.54
C PRO A 108 2.57 -14.74 23.92
N PRO A 109 1.78 -14.90 24.99
CA PRO A 109 2.32 -15.11 26.32
C PRO A 109 3.20 -16.36 26.33
N PRO A 110 4.35 -16.35 27.03
CA PRO A 110 5.21 -17.53 27.11
C PRO A 110 4.44 -18.71 27.75
N PRO A 111 4.72 -19.96 27.33
CA PRO A 111 3.96 -21.12 27.77
C PRO A 111 4.40 -21.60 29.17
N HIS A 112 4.26 -20.77 30.21
CA HIS A 112 4.35 -21.22 31.61
C HIS A 112 3.55 -20.29 32.55
N PRO A 113 2.93 -20.82 33.63
CA PRO A 113 2.04 -20.06 34.49
C PRO A 113 2.86 -19.18 35.44
N ARG A 114 2.98 -17.89 35.15
CA ARG A 114 3.48 -16.93 36.15
C ARG A 114 2.33 -16.40 37.00
N ILE A 115 2.04 -17.17 38.06
CA ILE A 115 1.54 -16.61 39.32
C ILE A 115 2.63 -15.68 39.85
N CYS A 116 2.34 -14.39 40.02
CA CYS A 116 3.02 -13.50 40.98
C CYS A 116 2.08 -12.39 41.48
N LYS A 117 1.55 -12.58 42.69
CA LYS A 117 1.41 -11.58 43.79
C LYS A 117 2.60 -10.57 43.75
N LYS A 118 2.58 -9.30 44.18
CA LYS A 118 1.78 -8.48 45.10
C LYS A 118 2.27 -7.03 44.90
N ASN A 119 1.39 -6.03 44.99
CA ASN A 119 1.78 -4.78 45.64
C ASN A 119 0.65 -4.33 46.56
N LYS A 120 0.93 -4.29 47.86
CA LYS A 120 0.12 -3.62 48.89
C LYS A 120 0.40 -2.12 48.74
N GLY A 121 -0.64 -1.30 48.69
CA GLY A 121 -0.49 0.15 48.61
C GLY A 121 -1.82 0.88 48.78
N THR A 122 -2.45 0.70 49.94
CA THR A 122 -3.23 1.69 50.71
C THR A 122 -3.16 1.26 52.16
#